data_AF-A0A1W1ICI0-F1
#
_entry.id   AF-A0A1W1ICI0-F1
#
_cell.length_a   1.000
_cell.length_b   1.000
_cell.length_c   1.000
_cell.angle_alpha   90.00
_cell.angle_beta   90.00
_cell.angle_gamma   90.00
#
_symmetry.space_group_name_H-M   'P 1'
#
loop_
_entity.id
_entity.type
_entity.pdbx_description
1 polymer ?
#
loop_
_entity_poly.entity_id
_entity_poly.type
_entity_poly.pdbx_seq_one_letter_code
_entity_poly.pdbx_strand_id
1 'polypeptide(L)'
;MIWSKMKPQLESFLAPALVGRVGYLSTSYRYTPDKNGQCCIVVDNKKIFNMKDGTTGMKWYQSEQDIKNDPAIMLPVSDDEIEQIRQETGGKVPEERLAVIASDRKLLAYAKQTMAAQAALSKSDFYKTANVFLSQPIEDSLASTDILLNCLALMDRRVGKKRIIDMEKSVKMKHPIVQYFYELRRSAK
;
A
#
# COMPACT_ATOMS: atom_id res chain seq x y z
N MET A 1 -0.87 24.62 -0.06
CA MET A 1 -0.02 24.61 1.15
C MET A 1 1.45 24.59 0.72
N ILE A 2 2.34 25.36 1.37
CA ILE A 2 3.78 25.42 1.02
C ILE A 2 4.52 24.27 1.73
N TRP A 3 5.45 23.60 1.02
CA TRP A 3 6.22 22.44 1.52
C TRP A 3 6.84 22.65 2.93
N SER A 4 7.33 23.86 3.21
CA SER A 4 7.93 24.23 4.50
C SER A 4 6.98 24.10 5.69
N LYS A 5 5.66 24.18 5.50
CA LYS A 5 4.66 23.95 6.56
C LYS A 5 4.19 22.50 6.60
N MET A 6 4.03 21.87 5.44
CA MET A 6 3.51 20.51 5.33
C MET A 6 4.48 19.46 5.88
N LYS A 7 5.76 19.58 5.56
CA LYS A 7 6.79 18.63 6.00
C LYS A 7 6.84 18.48 7.53
N PRO A 8 7.03 19.55 8.34
CA PRO A 8 7.07 19.40 9.78
C PRO A 8 5.74 18.90 10.36
N GLN A 9 4.62 19.23 9.72
CA GLN A 9 3.32 18.68 10.11
C GLN A 9 3.29 17.16 9.88
N LEU A 10 3.66 16.65 8.71
CA LEU A 10 3.73 15.20 8.45
C LEU A 10 4.70 14.48 9.40
N GLU A 11 5.86 15.07 9.69
CA GLU A 11 6.84 14.51 10.64
C GLU A 11 6.29 14.47 12.07
N SER A 12 5.45 15.44 12.47
CA SER A 12 4.80 15.43 13.79
C SER A 12 3.75 14.32 13.97
N PHE A 13 3.25 13.74 12.88
CA PHE A 13 2.35 12.59 12.91
C PHE A 13 3.08 11.25 12.91
N LEU A 14 4.41 11.21 12.70
CA LEU A 14 5.16 9.96 12.73
C LEU A 14 5.08 9.30 14.11
N ALA A 15 4.91 7.98 14.12
CA ALA A 15 5.05 7.18 15.32
C ALA A 15 6.42 7.41 15.97
N PRO A 16 6.53 7.45 17.31
CA PRO A 16 7.80 7.72 17.99
C PRO A 16 8.96 6.82 17.53
N ALA A 17 8.67 5.55 17.25
CA ALA A 17 9.65 4.57 16.79
C ALA A 17 10.18 4.81 15.35
N LEU A 18 9.54 5.69 14.59
CA LEU A 18 9.90 6.05 13.22
C LEU A 18 10.54 7.44 13.12
N VAL A 19 10.47 8.25 14.18
CA VAL A 19 11.09 9.58 14.22
C VAL A 19 12.61 9.45 14.05
N GLY A 20 13.17 10.18 13.10
CA GLY A 20 14.60 10.12 12.75
C GLY A 20 14.97 8.99 11.77
N ARG A 21 14.10 7.98 11.58
CA ARG A 21 14.28 6.92 10.58
C ARG A 21 13.53 7.23 9.28
N VAL A 22 12.31 7.74 9.41
CA VAL A 22 11.46 8.11 8.28
C VAL A 22 11.52 9.61 8.05
N GLY A 23 11.64 10.02 6.78
CA GLY A 23 11.61 11.42 6.38
C GLY A 23 10.90 11.63 5.05
N TYR A 24 10.50 12.88 4.80
CA TYR A 24 9.84 13.29 3.56
C TYR A 24 10.73 14.24 2.75
N LEU A 25 10.86 13.98 1.45
CA LEU A 25 11.60 14.80 0.50
C LEU A 25 10.70 15.21 -0.66
N SER A 26 10.61 16.51 -0.92
CA SER A 26 9.96 17.02 -2.13
C SER A 26 10.95 16.98 -3.29
N THR A 27 10.58 16.31 -4.37
CA THR A 27 11.38 16.27 -5.61
C THR A 27 10.85 17.23 -6.67
N SER A 28 9.77 17.97 -6.37
CA SER A 28 9.21 18.98 -7.27
C SER A 28 10.07 20.25 -7.26
N TYR A 29 10.83 20.47 -8.34
CA TYR A 29 11.51 21.74 -8.58
C TYR A 29 10.49 22.80 -8.99
N ARG A 30 10.57 24.00 -8.40
CA ARG A 30 9.57 25.10 -8.52
C ARG A 30 9.33 25.60 -9.96
N TYR A 31 10.14 25.16 -10.93
CA TYR A 31 10.15 25.64 -12.33
C TYR A 31 9.77 24.57 -13.37
N THR A 32 9.32 23.40 -12.96
CA THR A 32 8.88 22.33 -13.89
C THR A 32 7.41 22.00 -13.66
N PRO A 33 6.49 22.47 -14.52
CA PRO A 33 5.05 22.20 -14.42
C PRO A 33 4.72 20.71 -14.35
N ASP A 34 5.50 19.86 -15.05
CA ASP A 34 5.29 18.42 -15.15
C ASP A 34 5.79 17.60 -13.93
N LYS A 35 6.37 18.26 -12.92
CA LYS A 35 6.90 17.62 -11.69
C LYS A 35 6.13 18.00 -10.43
N ASN A 36 5.02 18.71 -10.55
CA ASN A 36 4.18 19.07 -9.41
C ASN A 36 3.67 17.81 -8.70
N GLY A 37 3.81 17.77 -7.37
CA GLY A 37 3.27 16.67 -6.55
C GLY A 37 4.17 15.45 -6.37
N GLN A 38 5.41 15.43 -6.88
CA GLN A 38 6.33 14.33 -6.60
C GLN A 38 6.99 14.50 -5.22
N CYS A 39 6.77 13.52 -4.36
CA CYS A 39 7.41 13.42 -3.05
C CYS A 39 7.94 12.02 -2.86
N CYS A 40 9.09 11.94 -2.21
CA CYS A 40 9.75 10.72 -1.85
C CYS A 40 9.70 10.51 -0.33
N ILE A 41 9.32 9.31 0.09
CA ILE A 41 9.48 8.86 1.47
C ILE A 41 10.83 8.15 1.59
N VAL A 42 11.63 8.64 2.52
CA VAL A 42 12.96 8.11 2.83
C VAL A 42 12.88 7.33 4.13
N VAL A 43 13.50 6.16 4.15
CA VAL A 43 13.64 5.31 5.34
C VAL A 43 15.10 4.95 5.49
N ASP A 44 15.69 5.23 6.66
CA ASP A 44 17.10 4.94 6.97
C ASP A 44 18.05 5.47 5.86
N ASN A 45 17.83 6.71 5.42
CA ASN A 45 18.52 7.40 4.32
C ASN A 45 18.38 6.77 2.92
N LYS A 46 17.51 5.78 2.74
CA LYS A 46 17.19 5.17 1.44
C LYS A 46 15.85 5.69 0.93
N LYS A 47 15.81 6.08 -0.34
CA LYS A 47 14.55 6.46 -1.01
C LYS A 47 13.74 5.19 -1.26
N ILE A 48 12.61 5.05 -0.57
CA ILE A 48 11.78 3.84 -0.67
C ILE A 48 10.52 4.10 -1.49
N PHE A 49 9.88 5.24 -1.27
CA PHE A 49 8.67 5.60 -1.99
C PHE A 49 9.05 6.57 -3.11
N ASN A 50 9.34 6.07 -4.30
CA ASN A 50 9.52 6.91 -5.50
C ASN A 50 8.96 6.17 -6.70
N MET A 51 7.87 6.70 -7.26
CA MET A 51 7.13 6.06 -8.35
C MET A 51 7.90 5.91 -9.66
N LYS A 52 8.94 6.71 -9.88
CA LYS A 52 9.67 6.74 -11.15
C LYS A 52 11.06 6.14 -11.06
N ASP A 53 11.41 5.53 -9.93
CA ASP A 53 12.79 5.19 -9.63
C ASP A 53 12.93 3.73 -9.21
N GLY A 54 13.50 2.94 -10.13
CA GLY A 54 13.81 1.52 -9.91
C GLY A 54 14.89 1.29 -8.84
N THR A 55 15.53 2.35 -8.32
CA THR A 55 16.51 2.25 -7.24
C THR A 55 15.88 2.01 -5.86
N THR A 56 14.56 2.10 -5.75
CA THR A 56 13.82 1.96 -4.49
C THR A 56 13.78 0.53 -3.93
N GLY A 57 14.20 -0.47 -4.72
CA GLY A 57 14.12 -1.89 -4.34
C GLY A 57 12.68 -2.41 -4.22
N MET A 58 11.68 -1.60 -4.59
CA MET A 58 10.28 -1.96 -4.58
C MET A 58 9.90 -2.66 -5.88
N LYS A 59 9.22 -3.81 -5.77
CA LYS A 59 8.60 -4.48 -6.92
C LYS A 59 7.38 -3.67 -7.35
N TRP A 60 7.49 -3.02 -8.50
CA TRP A 60 6.36 -2.43 -9.21
C TRP A 60 5.97 -3.39 -10.34
N TYR A 61 4.70 -3.79 -10.38
CA TYR A 61 4.21 -4.70 -11.41
C TYR A 61 3.93 -3.93 -12.70
N GLN A 62 4.26 -4.51 -13.84
CA GLN A 62 3.97 -3.92 -15.16
C GLN A 62 2.68 -4.48 -15.74
N SER A 63 2.35 -5.73 -15.42
CA SER A 63 1.14 -6.40 -15.88
C SER A 63 0.45 -7.19 -14.76
N GLU A 64 -0.84 -7.49 -14.96
CA GLU A 64 -1.55 -8.44 -14.09
C GLU A 64 -0.87 -9.82 -14.08
N GLN A 65 -0.25 -10.24 -15.19
CA GLN A 65 0.45 -11.53 -15.28
C GLN A 65 1.67 -11.58 -14.37
N ASP A 66 2.41 -10.48 -14.22
CA ASP A 66 3.55 -10.39 -13.30
C ASP A 66 3.12 -10.64 -11.85
N ILE A 67 1.95 -10.11 -11.48
CA ILE A 67 1.35 -10.29 -10.15
C ILE A 67 0.95 -11.76 -9.96
N LYS A 68 0.33 -12.36 -10.98
CA LYS A 68 -0.10 -13.76 -10.93
C LYS A 68 1.06 -14.75 -10.80
N ASN A 69 2.20 -14.40 -11.39
CA ASN A 69 3.39 -15.25 -11.41
C ASN A 69 4.34 -14.98 -10.22
N ASP A 70 4.06 -14.02 -9.33
CA ASP A 70 4.92 -13.76 -8.19
C ASP A 70 4.68 -14.80 -7.07
N PRO A 71 5.66 -15.68 -6.77
CA PRO A 71 5.51 -16.70 -5.73
C PRO A 71 5.40 -16.11 -4.32
N ALA A 72 5.73 -14.82 -4.13
CA ALA A 72 5.54 -14.13 -2.86
C ALA A 72 4.06 -13.80 -2.57
N ILE A 73 3.19 -13.84 -3.59
CA ILE A 73 1.76 -13.57 -3.43
C ILE A 73 1.04 -14.89 -3.14
N MET A 74 0.93 -15.21 -1.85
CA MET A 74 0.06 -16.28 -1.37
C MET A 74 -1.18 -15.68 -0.71
N LEU A 75 -2.30 -15.70 -1.43
CA LEU A 75 -3.58 -15.26 -0.91
C LEU A 75 -4.29 -16.48 -0.31
N PRO A 76 -4.50 -16.54 1.03
CA PRO A 76 -5.21 -17.66 1.63
C PRO A 76 -6.66 -17.66 1.12
N VAL A 77 -7.10 -18.79 0.59
CA VAL A 77 -8.50 -19.03 0.23
C VAL A 77 -9.25 -19.50 1.47
N SER A 78 -10.42 -18.93 1.73
CA SER A 78 -11.29 -19.41 2.81
C SER A 78 -12.26 -20.48 2.30
N ASP A 79 -12.66 -21.40 3.18
CA ASP A 79 -13.62 -22.47 2.84
C ASP A 79 -14.95 -21.91 2.30
N ASP A 80 -15.36 -20.73 2.79
CA ASP A 80 -16.55 -20.01 2.28
C ASP A 80 -16.43 -19.63 0.78
N GLU A 81 -15.23 -19.30 0.30
CA GLU A 81 -14.99 -18.95 -1.11
C GLU A 81 -15.06 -20.21 -2.00
N ILE A 82 -14.62 -21.35 -1.48
CA ILE A 82 -14.67 -22.66 -2.14
C ILE A 82 -16.13 -23.12 -2.26
N GLU A 83 -16.91 -22.97 -1.18
CA GLU A 83 -18.32 -23.36 -1.16
C GLU A 83 -19.17 -22.46 -2.07
N GLN A 84 -18.87 -21.16 -2.18
CA GLN A 84 -19.51 -20.29 -3.18
C GLN A 84 -19.30 -20.78 -4.61
N ILE A 85 -18.08 -21.19 -4.96
CA ILE A 85 -17.78 -21.71 -6.30
C ILE A 85 -18.45 -23.07 -6.49
N ARG A 86 -18.53 -23.91 -5.47
CA ARG A 86 -19.26 -25.18 -5.52
C ARG A 86 -20.74 -24.97 -5.87
N GLN A 87 -21.38 -23.99 -5.24
CA GLN A 87 -22.76 -23.62 -5.51
C GLN A 87 -22.94 -23.01 -6.91
N GLU A 88 -22.06 -22.07 -7.32
CA GLU A 88 -22.08 -21.47 -8.66
C GLU A 88 -21.90 -22.53 -9.77
N THR A 89 -21.06 -23.53 -9.54
CA THR A 89 -20.74 -24.56 -10.55
C THR A 89 -21.63 -25.81 -10.47
N GLY A 90 -22.61 -25.82 -9.56
CA GLY A 90 -23.60 -26.88 -9.40
C GLY A 90 -22.98 -28.26 -9.17
N GLY A 91 -21.83 -28.34 -8.48
CA GLY A 91 -21.15 -29.60 -8.15
C GLY A 91 -20.50 -30.33 -9.33
N LYS A 92 -20.40 -29.73 -10.53
CA LYS A 92 -19.77 -30.36 -11.70
C LYS A 92 -18.24 -30.35 -11.68
N VAL A 93 -17.64 -29.62 -10.74
CA VAL A 93 -16.20 -29.42 -10.64
C VAL A 93 -15.64 -30.21 -9.45
N PRO A 94 -14.57 -31.01 -9.64
CA PRO A 94 -13.91 -31.73 -8.56
C PRO A 94 -13.43 -30.81 -7.43
N GLU A 95 -13.48 -31.25 -6.18
CA GLU A 95 -13.10 -30.44 -5.01
C GLU A 95 -11.67 -29.87 -5.11
N GLU A 96 -10.73 -30.64 -5.65
CA GLU A 96 -9.36 -30.19 -5.92
C GLU A 96 -9.29 -29.00 -6.89
N ARG A 97 -10.23 -28.93 -7.85
CA ARG A 97 -10.32 -27.85 -8.84
C ARG A 97 -11.06 -26.62 -8.30
N LEU A 98 -11.95 -26.79 -7.31
CA LEU A 98 -12.64 -25.68 -6.66
C LEU A 98 -11.65 -24.75 -5.93
N ALA A 99 -10.70 -25.33 -5.18
CA ALA A 99 -9.65 -24.56 -4.49
C ALA A 99 -8.76 -23.78 -5.47
N VAL A 100 -8.43 -24.37 -6.63
CA VAL A 100 -7.65 -23.71 -7.68
C VAL A 100 -8.44 -22.56 -8.31
N ILE A 101 -9.72 -22.77 -8.64
CA ILE A 101 -10.58 -21.72 -9.20
C ILE A 101 -10.78 -20.57 -8.21
N ALA A 102 -10.94 -20.88 -6.92
CA ALA A 102 -11.05 -19.88 -5.85
C ALA A 102 -9.77 -19.04 -5.75
N SER A 103 -8.62 -19.70 -5.75
CA SER A 103 -7.30 -19.07 -5.73
C SER A 103 -7.12 -18.17 -6.95
N ASP A 104 -7.38 -18.67 -8.15
CA ASP A 104 -7.23 -17.93 -9.41
C ASP A 104 -8.15 -16.71 -9.49
N ARG A 105 -9.40 -16.83 -9.05
CA ARG A 105 -10.36 -15.71 -9.01
C ARG A 105 -9.89 -14.62 -8.05
N LYS A 106 -9.40 -15.01 -6.87
CA LYS A 106 -8.90 -14.09 -5.85
C LYS A 106 -7.61 -13.40 -6.29
N LEU A 107 -6.70 -14.15 -6.90
CA LEU A 107 -5.45 -13.65 -7.48
C LEU A 107 -5.73 -12.65 -8.61
N LEU A 108 -6.70 -12.92 -9.48
CA LEU A 108 -7.10 -12.00 -10.55
C LEU A 108 -7.76 -10.73 -9.98
N ALA A 109 -8.60 -10.84 -8.95
CA ALA A 109 -9.18 -9.68 -8.28
C ALA A 109 -8.09 -8.80 -7.63
N TYR A 110 -7.15 -9.43 -6.93
CA TYR A 110 -6.00 -8.74 -6.32
C TYR A 110 -5.11 -8.08 -7.37
N ALA A 111 -4.82 -8.75 -8.48
CA ALA A 111 -4.01 -8.21 -9.57
C ALA A 111 -4.65 -6.95 -10.17
N LYS A 112 -5.97 -7.00 -10.45
CA LYS A 112 -6.74 -5.84 -10.93
C LYS A 112 -6.69 -4.67 -9.95
N GLN A 113 -6.90 -4.94 -8.66
CA GLN A 113 -6.89 -3.90 -7.62
C GLN A 113 -5.50 -3.27 -7.49
N THR A 114 -4.44 -4.09 -7.49
CA THR A 114 -3.05 -3.63 -7.38
C THR A 114 -2.65 -2.78 -8.58
N MET A 115 -3.00 -3.20 -9.79
CA MET A 115 -2.77 -2.43 -11.01
C MET A 115 -3.52 -1.10 -11.01
N ALA A 116 -4.80 -1.11 -10.62
CA ALA A 116 -5.59 0.10 -10.49
C ALA A 116 -5.00 1.07 -9.45
N ALA A 117 -4.54 0.56 -8.31
CA ALA A 117 -3.92 1.35 -7.26
C ALA A 117 -2.57 1.95 -7.71
N GLN A 118 -1.73 1.19 -8.43
CA GLN A 118 -0.50 1.70 -9.04
C GLN A 118 -0.79 2.79 -10.08
N ALA A 119 -1.80 2.59 -10.93
CA ALA A 119 -2.20 3.57 -11.92
C ALA A 119 -2.74 4.85 -11.27
N ALA A 120 -3.54 4.74 -10.21
CA ALA A 120 -4.03 5.88 -9.44
C ALA A 120 -2.88 6.65 -8.78
N LEU A 121 -1.93 5.92 -8.17
CA LEU A 121 -0.75 6.52 -7.57
C LEU A 121 0.08 7.29 -8.60
N SER A 122 0.23 6.76 -9.83
CA SER A 122 1.02 7.39 -10.91
C SER A 122 0.52 8.76 -11.34
N LYS A 123 -0.77 9.02 -11.10
CA LYS A 123 -1.46 10.27 -11.40
C LYS A 123 -1.73 11.10 -10.14
N SER A 124 -1.33 10.61 -8.96
CA SER A 124 -1.60 11.26 -7.68
C SER A 124 -0.70 12.48 -7.48
N ASP A 125 -1.26 13.48 -6.79
CA ASP A 125 -0.50 14.62 -6.29
C ASP A 125 -0.26 14.42 -4.80
N PHE A 126 1.00 14.24 -4.41
CA PHE A 126 1.37 14.04 -3.01
C PHE A 126 0.84 15.16 -2.11
N TYR A 127 0.91 16.44 -2.54
CA TYR A 127 0.46 17.55 -1.69
C TYR A 127 -1.04 17.45 -1.44
N LYS A 128 -1.82 17.06 -2.46
CA LYS A 128 -3.26 16.87 -2.32
C LYS A 128 -3.56 15.71 -1.37
N THR A 129 -2.93 14.56 -1.59
CA THR A 129 -3.13 13.36 -0.76
C THR A 129 -2.66 13.55 0.68
N ALA A 130 -1.53 14.22 0.90
CA ALA A 130 -1.04 14.56 2.22
C ALA A 130 -1.98 15.52 2.97
N ASN A 131 -2.56 16.52 2.29
CA ASN A 131 -3.57 17.38 2.92
C ASN A 131 -4.80 16.59 3.35
N VAL A 132 -5.30 15.70 2.49
CA VAL A 132 -6.42 14.81 2.80
C VAL A 132 -6.10 13.99 4.05
N PHE A 133 -4.93 13.32 4.09
CA PHE A 133 -4.46 12.56 5.26
C PHE A 133 -4.40 13.39 6.56
N LEU A 134 -3.87 14.61 6.48
CA LEU A 134 -3.72 15.50 7.63
C LEU A 134 -5.06 16.00 8.17
N SER A 135 -6.10 16.06 7.33
CA SER A 135 -7.43 16.55 7.70
C SER A 135 -8.44 15.47 8.06
N GLN A 136 -8.20 14.21 7.70
CA GLN A 136 -9.17 13.13 7.86
C GLN A 136 -8.88 12.21 9.05
N PRO A 137 -9.91 11.48 9.54
CA PRO A 137 -9.73 10.38 10.47
C PRO A 137 -8.72 9.34 9.99
N ILE A 138 -7.98 8.74 10.92
CA ILE A 138 -6.98 7.73 10.57
C ILE A 138 -7.64 6.47 9.99
N GLU A 139 -8.88 6.17 10.39
CA GLU A 139 -9.71 5.08 9.86
C GLU A 139 -9.85 5.15 8.34
N ASP A 140 -10.22 6.31 7.83
CA ASP A 140 -10.47 6.53 6.41
C ASP A 140 -9.17 6.36 5.60
N SER A 141 -8.05 6.78 6.20
CA SER A 141 -6.72 6.61 5.59
C SER A 141 -6.29 5.15 5.54
N LEU A 142 -6.64 4.35 6.55
CA LEU A 142 -6.34 2.91 6.60
C LEU A 142 -7.27 2.09 5.68
N ALA A 143 -8.53 2.49 5.57
CA ALA A 143 -9.53 1.85 4.70
C ALA A 143 -9.42 2.27 3.23
N SER A 144 -8.72 3.37 2.94
CA SER A 144 -8.55 3.87 1.58
C SER A 144 -7.88 2.85 0.65
N THR A 145 -8.22 2.93 -0.63
CA THR A 145 -7.56 2.23 -1.75
C THR A 145 -6.31 2.95 -2.24
N ASP A 146 -6.08 4.19 -1.79
CA ASP A 146 -4.89 4.98 -2.14
C ASP A 146 -3.67 4.46 -1.38
N ILE A 147 -2.67 4.02 -2.14
CA ILE A 147 -1.41 3.47 -1.62
C ILE A 147 -0.70 4.47 -0.71
N LEU A 148 -0.66 5.75 -1.08
CA LEU A 148 0.03 6.78 -0.32
C LEU A 148 -0.70 7.05 1.00
N LEU A 149 -2.04 7.13 0.99
CA LEU A 149 -2.83 7.26 2.23
C LEU A 149 -2.58 6.10 3.18
N ASN A 150 -2.55 4.86 2.66
CA ASN A 150 -2.26 3.69 3.49
C ASN A 150 -0.84 3.73 4.07
N CYS A 151 0.17 4.11 3.26
CA CYS A 151 1.55 4.23 3.74
C CYS A 151 1.67 5.28 4.85
N LEU A 152 1.10 6.48 4.64
CA LEU A 152 1.09 7.54 5.65
C LEU A 152 0.39 7.10 6.93
N ALA A 153 -0.74 6.38 6.80
CA ALA A 153 -1.50 5.89 7.94
C ALA A 153 -0.75 4.84 8.76
N LEU A 154 0.00 3.93 8.13
CA LEU A 154 0.80 2.92 8.84
C LEU A 154 1.95 3.53 9.64
N MET A 155 2.47 4.67 9.20
CA MET A 155 3.53 5.41 9.89
C MET A 155 2.99 6.34 10.98
N ASP A 156 1.67 6.51 11.07
CA ASP A 156 1.03 7.48 11.95
C ASP A 156 1.04 7.04 13.42
N ARG A 157 1.34 7.97 14.33
CA ARG A 157 1.33 7.77 15.78
C ARG A 157 -0.06 7.48 16.35
N ARG A 158 -1.14 7.89 15.66
CA ARG A 158 -2.54 7.57 15.98
C ARG A 158 -2.83 6.08 15.85
N VAL A 159 -2.02 5.33 15.09
CA VAL A 159 -2.12 3.87 14.97
C VAL A 159 -1.24 3.20 16.03
N GLY A 160 -1.89 2.67 17.06
CA GLY A 160 -1.23 1.97 18.17
C GLY A 160 -0.64 0.61 17.77
N LYS A 161 0.33 0.12 18.56
CA LYS A 161 1.05 -1.15 18.32
C LYS A 161 0.10 -2.35 18.20
N LYS A 162 -0.87 -2.47 19.11
CA LYS A 162 -1.87 -3.56 19.09
C LYS A 162 -2.63 -3.61 17.76
N ARG A 163 -3.05 -2.45 17.29
CA ARG A 163 -3.79 -2.31 16.03
C ARG A 163 -2.96 -2.69 14.81
N ILE A 164 -1.67 -2.35 14.77
CA ILE A 164 -0.78 -2.82 13.71
C ILE A 164 -0.76 -4.35 13.69
N ILE A 165 -0.67 -5.02 14.84
CA ILE A 165 -0.67 -6.49 14.90
C ILE A 165 -1.99 -7.07 14.36
N ASP A 166 -3.13 -6.50 14.76
CA ASP A 166 -4.45 -6.97 14.34
C ASP A 166 -4.70 -6.82 12.82
N MET A 167 -3.99 -5.90 12.15
CA MET A 167 -4.12 -5.63 10.72
C MET A 167 -3.31 -6.55 9.80
N GLU A 168 -2.62 -7.57 10.33
CA GLU A 168 -1.73 -8.44 9.55
C GLU A 168 -2.43 -9.02 8.30
N LYS A 169 -3.66 -9.54 8.47
CA LYS A 169 -4.43 -10.15 7.37
C LYS A 169 -4.81 -9.14 6.29
N SER A 170 -5.25 -7.95 6.69
CA SER A 170 -5.73 -6.93 5.74
C SER A 170 -4.57 -6.30 4.96
N VAL A 171 -3.39 -6.17 5.57
CA VAL A 171 -2.21 -5.60 4.92
C VAL A 171 -1.55 -6.56 3.93
N LYS A 172 -1.56 -7.87 4.20
CA LYS A 172 -1.08 -8.89 3.22
C LYS A 172 -1.80 -8.83 1.88
N MET A 173 -3.05 -8.35 1.87
CA MET A 173 -3.86 -8.16 0.67
C MET A 173 -3.63 -6.80 -0.02
N LYS A 174 -2.68 -5.97 0.44
CA LYS A 174 -2.36 -4.67 -0.14
C LYS A 174 -1.06 -4.71 -0.94
N HIS A 175 -0.81 -3.64 -1.70
CA HIS A 175 0.39 -3.47 -2.51
C HIS A 175 1.69 -3.71 -1.69
N PRO A 176 2.75 -4.31 -2.28
CA PRO A 176 4.01 -4.63 -1.57
C PRO A 176 4.62 -3.47 -0.79
N ILE A 177 4.52 -2.24 -1.31
CA ILE A 177 5.00 -1.04 -0.61
C ILE A 177 4.26 -0.76 0.71
N VAL A 178 2.96 -1.06 0.77
CA VAL A 178 2.16 -0.92 2.00
C VAL A 178 2.60 -1.98 3.00
N GLN A 179 2.84 -3.21 2.53
CA GLN A 179 3.41 -4.29 3.35
C GLN A 179 4.78 -3.92 3.90
N TYR A 180 5.63 -3.26 3.11
CA TYR A 180 6.92 -2.77 3.58
C TYR A 180 6.80 -1.78 4.74
N PHE A 181 5.93 -0.76 4.63
CA PHE A 181 5.73 0.21 5.71
C PHE A 181 5.11 -0.42 6.96
N TYR A 182 4.31 -1.47 6.77
CA TYR A 182 3.78 -2.28 7.87
C TYR A 182 4.88 -3.04 8.62
N GLU A 183 5.77 -3.73 7.90
CA GLU A 183 6.91 -4.43 8.49
C GLU A 183 7.92 -3.46 9.13
N LEU A 184 8.13 -2.29 8.51
CA LEU A 184 8.90 -1.21 9.11
C LEU A 184 8.30 -0.80 10.46
N ARG A 185 6.97 -0.66 10.53
CA ARG A 185 6.28 -0.29 11.76
C ARG A 185 6.32 -1.39 12.82
N ARG A 186 6.23 -2.67 12.43
CA ARG A 186 6.35 -3.82 13.34
C ARG A 186 7.76 -3.98 13.90
N SER A 187 8.78 -3.78 13.07
CA SER A 187 10.18 -3.91 13.46
C SER A 187 10.71 -2.72 14.27
N ALA A 188 10.06 -1.57 14.18
CA ALA A 188 10.40 -0.38 14.94
C ALA A 188 10.00 -0.54 16.43
N LYS A 189 11.01 -0.61 17.31
CA LYS A 189 10.84 -0.77 18.77
C LYS A 189 10.33 0.51 19.44
#